data_AF-A0A8S0H6D1-F1
#
_entry.id   AF-A0A8S0H6D1-F1
#
_cell.length_a   1.000
_cell.length_b   1.000
_cell.length_c   1.000
_cell.angle_alpha   90.00
_cell.angle_beta   90.00
_cell.angle_gamma   90.00
#
_symmetry.space_group_name_H-M   'P 1'
#
loop_
_entity.id
_entity.type
_entity.pdbx_description
1 polymer ?
#
loop_
_entity_poly.entity_id
_entity_poly.type
_entity_poly.pdbx_seq_one_letter_code
_entity_poly.pdbx_strand_id
1 'polypeptide(L)'
;MACHNGEAVGGGSFQKMGMIEPYVTQNPAQGVAGLTGKDADRMLFKVPTLRNVALTYPYFHDGAYWKLEEAVDVMARLQLGRKLGTEEVSQIVAFLETLTGDQPDFKLPILPPSSAQTPHPQPFN
;
A
#
# COMPACT_ATOMS: atom_id res chain seq x y z
N MET A 1 6.48 -11.32 -13.65
CA MET A 1 5.94 -10.64 -12.45
C MET A 1 6.03 -11.60 -11.26
N ALA A 2 6.86 -11.30 -10.26
CA ALA A 2 7.11 -12.22 -9.12
C ALA A 2 6.21 -11.94 -7.90
N CYS A 3 6.04 -10.68 -7.50
CA CYS A 3 5.33 -10.33 -6.26
C CYS A 3 3.90 -9.82 -6.47
N HIS A 4 3.70 -8.98 -7.50
CA HIS A 4 2.41 -8.39 -7.85
C HIS A 4 1.78 -9.18 -9.00
N ASN A 5 0.93 -10.15 -8.66
CA ASN A 5 0.27 -11.06 -9.59
C ASN A 5 -1.13 -11.44 -9.06
N GLY A 6 -1.87 -12.23 -9.85
CA GLY A 6 -3.26 -12.59 -9.55
C GLY A 6 -4.25 -11.46 -9.82
N GLU A 7 -5.52 -11.68 -9.48
CA GLU A 7 -6.64 -10.77 -9.80
C GLU A 7 -6.47 -9.37 -9.19
N ALA A 8 -5.94 -9.33 -7.96
CA ALA A 8 -5.66 -8.09 -7.24
C ALA A 8 -4.27 -7.50 -7.55
N VAL A 9 -3.47 -8.13 -8.41
CA VAL A 9 -2.12 -7.67 -8.76
C VAL A 9 -1.28 -7.44 -7.49
N GLY A 10 -1.29 -8.43 -6.59
CA GLY A 10 -0.76 -8.33 -5.23
C GLY A 10 -1.69 -9.00 -4.21
N GLY A 11 -1.39 -8.87 -2.92
CA GLY A 11 -2.20 -9.40 -1.82
C GLY A 11 -1.97 -10.87 -1.46
N GLY A 12 -1.37 -11.66 -2.35
CA GLY A 12 -1.22 -13.11 -2.17
C GLY A 12 0.01 -13.59 -1.39
N SER A 13 0.91 -12.70 -0.96
CA SER A 13 2.14 -13.08 -0.26
C SER A 13 2.69 -11.99 0.65
N PHE A 14 3.65 -12.35 1.50
CA PHE A 14 4.49 -11.42 2.24
C PHE A 14 5.87 -11.36 1.60
N GLN A 15 6.40 -10.17 1.35
CA GLN A 15 7.71 -9.95 0.74
C GLN A 15 8.48 -8.88 1.51
N LYS A 16 9.81 -8.94 1.43
CA LYS A 16 10.67 -7.96 2.10
C LYS A 16 10.59 -6.61 1.41
N MET A 17 10.34 -5.55 2.17
CA MET A 17 10.48 -4.17 1.70
C MET A 17 11.95 -3.77 1.74
N GLY A 18 12.57 -3.64 0.57
CA GLY A 18 14.01 -3.47 0.43
C GLY A 18 14.77 -4.79 0.38
N MET A 19 14.50 -5.59 -0.66
CA MET A 19 15.16 -6.88 -0.89
C MET A 19 16.62 -6.74 -1.33
N ILE A 20 16.92 -5.75 -2.16
CA ILE A 20 18.27 -5.48 -2.68
C ILE A 20 18.95 -4.38 -1.86
N GLU A 21 18.22 -3.29 -1.60
CA GLU A 21 18.67 -2.17 -0.78
C GLU A 21 17.63 -1.88 0.31
N PRO A 22 18.05 -1.48 1.52
CA PRO A 22 17.12 -1.25 2.62
C PRO A 22 16.17 -0.07 2.33
N TYR A 23 14.90 -0.23 2.68
CA TYR A 23 13.97 0.88 2.76
C TYR A 23 14.22 1.68 4.05
N VAL A 24 14.69 2.92 3.91
CA VAL A 24 14.99 3.80 5.02
C VAL A 24 13.77 4.62 5.37
N THR A 25 13.24 4.45 6.57
CA THR A 25 12.08 5.18 7.09
C THR A 25 12.23 5.43 8.59
N GLN A 26 11.56 6.47 9.09
CA GLN A 26 11.43 6.72 10.54
C GLN A 26 10.23 5.98 11.13
N ASN A 27 9.38 5.37 10.30
CA ASN A 27 8.27 4.56 10.77
C ASN A 27 8.81 3.30 11.49
N PRO A 28 8.40 3.04 12.75
CA PRO A 28 8.96 1.93 13.54
C PRO A 28 8.35 0.56 13.19
N ALA A 29 7.45 0.49 12.20
CA ALA A 29 6.78 -0.75 11.83
C ALA A 29 7.79 -1.84 11.41
N GLN A 30 7.69 -3.01 12.05
CA GLN A 30 8.61 -4.13 11.82
C GLN A 30 8.10 -5.13 10.77
N GLY A 31 6.89 -4.95 10.26
CA GLY A 31 6.22 -5.91 9.39
C GLY A 31 5.81 -7.18 10.14
N VAL A 32 5.93 -8.33 9.49
CA VAL A 32 5.57 -9.65 10.05
C VAL A 32 6.31 -9.97 11.34
N ALA A 33 7.54 -9.47 11.52
CA ALA A 33 8.27 -9.62 12.78
C ALA A 33 7.52 -9.04 14.00
N GLY A 34 6.67 -8.01 13.83
CA GLY A 34 5.85 -7.48 14.91
C GLY A 34 4.78 -8.47 15.41
N LEU A 35 4.44 -9.48 14.59
CA LEU A 35 3.54 -10.58 14.95
C LEU A 35 4.32 -11.82 15.42
N THR A 36 5.41 -12.16 14.75
CA THR A 36 6.11 -13.43 14.98
C THR A 36 7.24 -13.34 16.01
N GLY A 37 7.76 -12.14 16.26
CA GLY A 37 8.96 -11.90 17.07
C GLY A 37 10.27 -12.36 16.44
N LYS A 38 10.26 -12.91 15.22
CA LYS A 38 11.45 -13.43 14.54
C LYS A 38 12.12 -12.33 13.74
N ASP A 39 13.42 -12.14 13.94
CA ASP A 39 14.18 -11.13 13.19
C ASP A 39 14.24 -11.42 11.68
N ALA A 40 14.19 -12.69 11.30
CA ALA A 40 14.09 -13.12 9.90
C ALA A 40 12.83 -12.57 9.19
N ASP A 41 11.77 -12.28 9.94
CA ASP A 41 10.51 -11.74 9.42
C ASP A 41 10.50 -10.19 9.37
N ARG A 42 11.63 -9.54 9.71
CA ARG A 42 11.71 -8.09 9.79
C ARG A 42 11.64 -7.47 8.40
N MET A 43 10.80 -6.43 8.28
CA MET A 43 10.50 -5.74 7.03
C MET A 43 9.80 -6.61 5.99
N LEU A 44 9.31 -7.80 6.35
CA LEU A 44 8.35 -8.50 5.51
C LEU A 44 6.98 -7.86 5.69
N PHE A 45 6.39 -7.40 4.60
CA PHE A 45 5.05 -6.84 4.59
C PHE A 45 4.19 -7.60 3.59
N LYS A 46 2.88 -7.63 3.82
CA LYS A 46 1.94 -8.13 2.81
C LYS A 46 2.11 -7.28 1.56
N VAL A 47 2.36 -7.91 0.42
CA VAL A 47 2.42 -7.22 -0.88
C VAL A 47 1.05 -6.54 -1.11
N PRO A 48 0.96 -5.21 -1.20
CA PRO A 48 -0.31 -4.53 -1.42
C PRO A 48 -0.93 -4.88 -2.78
N THR A 49 -2.25 -4.75 -2.89
CA THR A 49 -2.91 -4.76 -4.20
C THR A 49 -2.49 -3.51 -4.98
N LEU A 50 -2.38 -3.63 -6.31
CA LEU A 50 -2.22 -2.48 -7.19
C LEU A 50 -3.53 -2.07 -7.88
N ARG A 51 -4.65 -2.73 -7.56
CA ARG A 51 -5.97 -2.28 -8.01
C ARG A 51 -6.29 -0.94 -7.36
N ASN A 52 -6.76 0.02 -8.15
CA ASN A 52 -7.05 1.39 -7.73
C ASN A 52 -5.85 2.13 -7.13
N VAL A 53 -4.61 1.71 -7.40
CA VAL A 53 -3.42 2.32 -6.79
C VAL A 53 -3.31 3.82 -7.07
N ALA A 54 -3.78 4.28 -8.24
CA ALA A 54 -3.83 5.71 -8.58
C ALA A 54 -4.70 6.56 -7.63
N LEU A 55 -5.60 5.93 -6.86
CA LEU A 55 -6.53 6.59 -5.94
C LEU A 55 -6.10 6.52 -4.47
N THR A 56 -5.00 5.81 -4.16
CA THR A 56 -4.62 5.47 -2.78
C THR A 56 -3.27 6.03 -2.37
N TYR A 57 -2.93 7.22 -2.87
CA TYR A 57 -1.77 7.96 -2.35
C TYR A 57 -2.06 8.49 -0.93
N PRO A 58 -1.03 8.70 -0.10
CA PRO A 58 0.39 8.41 -0.36
C PRO A 58 0.75 6.92 -0.24
N TYR A 59 1.86 6.53 -0.85
CA TYR A 59 2.30 5.15 -1.03
C TYR A 59 3.23 4.64 0.07
N PHE A 60 3.33 3.30 0.12
CA PHE A 60 4.03 2.51 1.13
C PHE A 60 3.41 2.61 2.53
N HIS A 61 3.91 1.77 3.45
CA HIS A 61 3.32 1.60 4.78
C HIS A 61 3.48 2.82 5.69
N ASP A 62 4.41 3.71 5.36
CA ASP A 62 4.67 4.96 6.06
C ASP A 62 4.09 6.19 5.36
N GLY A 63 3.48 6.02 4.17
CA GLY A 63 2.86 7.12 3.43
C GLY A 63 3.87 8.18 2.98
N ALA A 64 5.13 7.81 2.73
CA ALA A 64 6.20 8.77 2.46
C ALA A 64 6.17 9.38 1.05
N TYR A 65 5.55 8.71 0.08
CA TYR A 65 5.59 9.12 -1.34
C TYR A 65 4.21 9.48 -1.85
N TRP A 66 4.05 10.67 -2.41
CA TRP A 66 2.75 11.14 -2.90
C TRP A 66 2.54 10.84 -4.39
N LYS A 67 3.63 10.70 -5.15
CA LYS A 67 3.60 10.49 -6.60
C LYS A 67 3.85 9.02 -6.95
N LEU A 68 3.09 8.51 -7.91
CA LEU A 68 3.17 7.10 -8.29
C LEU A 68 4.50 6.79 -8.99
N GLU A 69 5.04 7.77 -9.73
CA GLU A 69 6.35 7.74 -10.36
C GLU A 69 7.46 7.50 -9.33
N GLU A 70 7.41 8.20 -8.20
CA GLU A 70 8.40 8.06 -7.12
C GLU A 70 8.31 6.65 -6.50
N ALA A 71 7.08 6.16 -6.27
CA ALA A 71 6.87 4.82 -5.74
C ALA A 71 7.38 3.73 -6.72
N VAL A 72 7.18 3.90 -8.03
CA VAL A 72 7.68 2.99 -9.07
C VAL A 72 9.21 2.99 -9.10
N ASP A 73 9.84 4.16 -9.11
CA ASP A 73 11.31 4.28 -9.12
C ASP A 73 11.93 3.64 -7.86
N VAL A 74 11.36 3.93 -6.69
CA VAL A 74 11.82 3.36 -5.41
C VAL A 74 11.67 1.83 -5.41
N MET A 75 10.56 1.29 -5.90
CA MET A 75 10.37 -0.16 -6.00
C MET A 75 11.35 -0.81 -6.98
N ALA A 76 11.60 -0.19 -8.14
CA ALA A 76 12.56 -0.69 -9.11
C ALA A 76 13.97 -0.76 -8.52
N ARG A 77 14.41 0.28 -7.80
CA ARG A 77 15.72 0.32 -7.16
C ARG A 77 15.81 -0.67 -6.01
N LEU A 78 14.93 -0.55 -5.01
CA LEU A 78 15.07 -1.29 -3.75
C LEU A 78 14.77 -2.78 -3.87
N GLN A 79 13.91 -3.17 -4.82
CA GLN A 79 13.48 -4.57 -4.96
C GLN A 79 14.19 -5.31 -6.09
N LEU A 80 14.60 -4.60 -7.14
CA LEU A 80 15.17 -5.22 -8.34
C LEU A 80 16.59 -4.73 -8.65
N GLY A 81 17.11 -3.74 -7.93
CA GLY A 81 18.42 -3.14 -8.22
C GLY A 81 18.44 -2.42 -9.57
N ARG A 82 17.28 -1.98 -10.08
CA ARG A 82 17.16 -1.36 -11.41
C ARG A 82 16.94 0.14 -11.27
N LYS A 83 17.65 0.90 -12.09
CA LYS A 83 17.36 2.31 -12.35
C LYS A 83 16.56 2.39 -13.65
N LEU A 84 15.35 2.94 -13.58
CA LEU A 84 14.50 3.10 -14.75
C LEU A 84 14.71 4.48 -15.38
N GLY A 85 14.55 4.56 -16.70
CA GLY A 85 14.45 5.83 -17.40
C GLY A 85 13.07 6.48 -17.20
N THR A 86 12.96 7.78 -17.45
CA THR A 86 11.69 8.53 -17.31
C THR A 86 10.55 7.93 -18.15
N GLU A 87 10.86 7.50 -19.38
CA GLU A 87 9.89 6.87 -20.28
C GLU A 87 9.39 5.52 -19.72
N GLU A 88 10.29 4.69 -19.18
CA GLU A 88 9.92 3.41 -18.58
C GLU A 88 9.03 3.61 -17.34
N VAL A 89 9.36 4.60 -16.49
CA VAL A 89 8.53 4.95 -15.34
C VAL A 89 7.16 5.42 -15.80
N SER A 90 7.09 6.30 -16.80
CA SER A 90 5.82 6.79 -17.34
C SER A 90 4.95 5.67 -17.91
N GLN A 91 5.53 4.72 -18.64
CA GLN A 91 4.80 3.58 -19.18
C GLN A 91 4.27 2.65 -18.09
N ILE A 92 5.04 2.43 -17.01
CA ILE A 92 4.58 1.64 -15.86
C ILE A 92 3.45 2.38 -15.14
N VAL A 93 3.60 3.68 -14.89
CA VAL A 93 2.54 4.49 -14.25
C VAL A 93 1.27 4.47 -15.09
N ALA A 94 1.36 4.67 -16.40
CA ALA A 94 0.21 4.58 -17.29
C ALA A 94 -0.47 3.20 -17.19
N PHE A 95 0.29 2.10 -17.16
CA PHE A 95 -0.26 0.77 -16.90
C PHE A 95 -0.95 0.68 -15.53
N LEU A 96 -0.34 1.19 -14.45
CA LEU A 96 -0.92 1.15 -13.11
C LEU A 96 -2.22 1.96 -13.01
N GLU A 97 -2.34 3.06 -13.74
CA GLU A 97 -3.58 3.85 -13.83
C GLU A 97 -4.72 3.02 -14.45
N THR A 98 -4.43 2.14 -15.41
CA THR A 98 -5.44 1.22 -15.99
C THR A 98 -5.97 0.18 -14.99
N LEU A 99 -5.33 0.03 -13.83
CA LEU A 99 -5.79 -0.88 -12.78
C LEU A 99 -6.90 -0.28 -11.91
N THR A 100 -7.35 0.94 -12.20
CA THR A 100 -8.49 1.59 -11.56
C THR A 100 -9.80 1.04 -12.12
N GLY A 101 -10.63 0.44 -11.26
CA GLY A 101 -11.92 -0.11 -11.65
C GLY A 101 -13.09 0.81 -11.32
N ASP A 102 -14.30 0.33 -11.61
CA ASP A 102 -15.53 0.99 -11.17
C ASP A 102 -15.55 1.07 -9.65
N GLN A 103 -15.81 2.27 -9.13
CA GLN A 103 -15.94 2.48 -7.69
C GLN A 103 -17.33 2.04 -7.22
N PRO A 104 -17.47 1.63 -5.95
CA PRO A 104 -18.78 1.25 -5.41
C PRO A 104 -19.82 2.35 -5.60
N ASP A 105 -20.90 2.04 -6.33
CA ASP A 105 -22.06 2.91 -6.50
C ASP A 105 -23.23 2.40 -5.66
N PHE A 106 -23.51 3.11 -4.57
CA PHE A 106 -24.64 2.82 -3.70
C PHE A 106 -25.15 4.11 -3.05
N LYS A 107 -26.45 4.11 -2.71
CA LYS A 107 -27.06 5.25 -2.01
C LYS A 107 -26.48 5.39 -0.61
N LEU A 108 -26.16 6.63 -0.20
CA LEU A 108 -25.73 6.92 1.16
C LEU A 108 -26.77 6.39 2.18
N PRO A 109 -26.35 5.60 3.18
CA PRO A 109 -27.28 5.03 4.13
C PRO A 109 -27.84 6.10 5.07
N ILE A 110 -29.14 6.02 5.35
CA ILE A 110 -29.78 6.83 6.40
C ILE A 110 -29.67 6.06 7.72
N LEU A 111 -28.81 6.53 8.61
CA LEU A 111 -28.64 5.94 9.93
C LEU A 111 -29.78 6.40 10.87
N PRO A 112 -30.25 5.55 11.78
CA PRO A 112 -31.30 5.92 12.74
C PRO A 112 -30.79 6.97 13.74
N PRO A 113 -31.67 7.84 14.27
CA PRO A 113 -31.30 8.75 15.35
C PRO A 113 -31.00 7.98 16.64
N SER A 114 -30.10 8.52 17.46
CA SER A 114 -29.88 8.04 18.83
C SER A 114 -31.15 8.21 19.69
N SER A 115 -31.25 7.40 20.75
CA SER A 115 -32.31 7.43 21.76
C SER A 115 -31.75 7.78 23.14
N ALA A 116 -32.62 7.94 24.14
CA ALA A 116 -32.20 8.13 25.53
C ALA A 116 -31.43 6.93 26.11
N GLN A 117 -31.55 5.75 25.50
CA GLN A 117 -30.82 4.54 25.89
C GLN A 117 -29.53 4.34 25.11
N THR A 118 -29.26 5.15 24.07
CA THR A 118 -28.04 5.04 23.27
C THR A 118 -26.86 5.60 24.09
N PRO A 119 -25.75 4.86 24.25
CA PRO A 119 -24.56 5.38 24.92
C PRO A 119 -24.10 6.69 24.29
N HIS A 120 -23.88 7.70 25.13
CA HIS A 120 -23.42 9.01 24.66
C HIS A 120 -22.00 8.90 24.08
N PRO A 121 -21.71 9.59 22.96
CA PRO A 121 -20.35 9.69 22.47
C PRO A 121 -19.48 10.45 23.49
N GLN A 122 -18.29 9.93 23.77
CA GLN A 122 -17.30 10.56 24.63
C GLN A 122 -16.09 10.99 23.78
N PRO A 123 -16.16 12.14 23.08
CA PRO A 123 -15.08 12.58 22.20
C PRO A 123 -13.89 13.21 22.94
N PHE A 124 -14.07 13.55 24.22
CA PHE A 124 -13.03 14.16 25.06
C PHE A 124 -12.83 13.29 26.30
N ASN A 125 -11.55 13.08 26.66
CA ASN A 125 -11.13 12.53 27.94
C ASN A 125 -10.98 13.65 28.98
#